data_AF-A0A2V8GU66-F1
#
_entry.id   AF-A0A2V8GU66-F1
#
_cell.length_a   1.000
_cell.length_b   1.000
_cell.length_c   1.000
_cell.angle_alpha   90.00
_cell.angle_beta   90.00
_cell.angle_gamma   90.00
#
_symmetry.space_group_name_H-M   'P 1'
#
loop_
_entity.id
_entity.type
_entity.pdbx_description
1 polymer ?
#
loop_
_entity_poly.entity_id
_entity_poly.type
_entity_poly.pdbx_seq_one_letter_code
_entity_poly.pdbx_strand_id
1 'polypeptide(L)'
;MKQTLDDPKLRAELVARLRRLAPESQRRWGKMTSHQAICHLSDSFHDMMGARAISSVATPFSRTFVRWIALHSGLPWPHGVKTRPEADQEIGGTRPVEFSQDRRQLEALIEQFASRGGGDFQPHP
;
A
#
# COMPACT_ATOMS: atom_id res chain seq x y z
N MET A 1 -13.99 -8.79 13.81
CA MET A 1 -14.38 -7.44 13.33
C MET A 1 -13.54 -7.11 12.11
N LYS A 2 -14.15 -6.68 11.01
CA LYS A 2 -13.41 -6.28 9.81
C LYS A 2 -12.75 -4.92 10.07
N GLN A 3 -11.42 -4.86 10.08
CA GLN A 3 -10.67 -3.61 10.22
C GLN A 3 -10.68 -2.86 8.87
N THR A 4 -11.06 -1.58 8.88
CA THR A 4 -11.14 -0.74 7.67
C THR A 4 -10.64 0.68 7.95
N LEU A 5 -10.05 1.34 6.95
CA LEU A 5 -9.62 2.74 7.03
C LEU A 5 -10.78 3.73 7.20
N ASP A 6 -12.02 3.29 6.94
CA ASP A 6 -13.22 4.08 7.19
C ASP A 6 -13.46 4.31 8.69
N ASP A 7 -12.96 3.41 9.56
CA ASP A 7 -13.03 3.59 11.01
C ASP A 7 -12.05 4.71 11.42
N PRO A 8 -12.55 5.86 11.91
CA PRO A 8 -11.70 6.99 12.26
C PRO A 8 -10.74 6.66 13.42
N LYS A 9 -11.09 5.75 14.33
CA LYS A 9 -10.20 5.35 15.43
C LYS A 9 -9.03 4.53 14.92
N LEU A 10 -9.30 3.53 14.08
CA LEU A 10 -8.26 2.72 13.46
C LEU A 10 -7.35 3.58 12.57
N ARG A 11 -7.95 4.48 11.78
CA ARG A 11 -7.20 5.40 10.92
C ARG A 11 -6.25 6.28 11.73
N ALA A 12 -6.73 6.89 12.82
CA ALA A 12 -5.90 7.68 13.71
C ALA A 12 -4.74 6.88 14.32
N GLU A 13 -4.99 5.62 14.71
CA GLU A 13 -3.93 4.73 15.21
C GLU A 13 -2.86 4.43 14.14
N LEU A 14 -3.29 4.15 12.90
CA LEU A 14 -2.39 3.88 11.78
C LEU A 14 -1.55 5.11 11.42
N VAL A 15 -2.15 6.30 11.38
CA VAL A 15 -1.44 7.57 11.18
C VAL A 15 -0.45 7.82 12.33
N ALA A 16 -0.83 7.56 13.58
CA ALA A 16 0.08 7.67 14.71
C ALA A 16 1.26 6.69 14.62
N ARG A 17 1.05 5.47 14.11
CA ARG A 17 2.12 4.50 13.84
C ARG A 17 3.04 4.97 12.73
N LEU A 18 2.48 5.49 11.63
CA LEU A 18 3.24 6.07 10.52
C LEU A 18 4.15 7.22 10.99
N ARG A 19 3.64 8.10 11.86
CA ARG A 19 4.41 9.22 12.44
C ARG A 19 5.59 8.78 13.31
N ARG A 20 5.58 7.56 13.86
CA ARG A 20 6.70 6.98 14.62
C ARG A 20 7.78 6.37 13.75
N LEU A 21 7.55 6.21 12.44
CA LEU A 21 8.61 5.76 11.54
C LEU A 21 9.66 6.86 11.39
N ALA A 22 10.90 6.41 11.33
CA ALA A 22 12.10 7.19 11.03
C ALA A 22 12.83 6.56 9.83
N PRO A 23 13.70 7.31 9.13
CA PRO A 23 14.47 6.74 8.02
C PRO A 23 15.28 5.50 8.45
N GLU A 24 15.71 5.47 9.71
CA GLU A 24 16.57 4.43 10.28
C GLU A 24 15.76 3.26 10.87
N SER A 25 14.43 3.29 10.76
CA SER A 25 13.58 2.23 11.28
C SER A 25 13.93 0.88 10.63
N GLN A 26 14.19 -0.12 11.47
CA GLN A 26 14.55 -1.45 10.99
C GLN A 26 13.43 -2.05 10.14
N ARG A 27 13.80 -2.50 8.94
CA ARG A 27 12.89 -3.25 8.07
C ARG A 27 12.43 -4.54 8.76
N ARG A 28 11.13 -4.80 8.73
CA ARG A 28 10.53 -6.02 9.29
C ARG A 28 10.06 -7.01 8.23
N TRP A 29 9.95 -6.55 6.98
CA TRP A 29 9.42 -7.33 5.87
C TRP A 29 10.09 -6.91 4.56
N GLY A 30 10.44 -7.89 3.72
CA GLY A 30 11.03 -7.63 2.40
C GLY A 30 12.38 -6.93 2.45
N LYS A 31 12.74 -6.29 1.32
CA LYS A 31 14.02 -5.59 1.14
C LYS A 31 13.97 -4.08 1.39
N MET A 32 12.78 -3.47 1.28
CA MET A 32 12.61 -2.01 1.29
C MET A 32 13.04 -1.38 2.62
N THR A 33 13.70 -0.23 2.54
CA THR A 33 13.89 0.67 3.68
C THR A 33 12.54 1.24 4.13
N SER A 34 12.48 1.84 5.33
CA SER A 34 11.26 2.49 5.80
C SER A 34 10.80 3.61 4.85
N HIS A 35 11.74 4.37 4.28
CA HIS A 35 11.46 5.45 3.33
C HIS A 35 10.91 4.91 2.00
N GLN A 36 11.50 3.83 1.47
CA GLN A 36 10.97 3.14 0.29
C GLN A 36 9.57 2.57 0.56
N ALA A 37 9.34 2.01 1.76
CA ALA A 37 8.03 1.48 2.13
C ALA A 37 6.96 2.59 2.18
N ILE A 38 7.29 3.78 2.68
CA ILE A 38 6.38 4.95 2.65
C ILE A 38 5.99 5.30 1.22
N CYS A 39 6.96 5.42 0.31
CA CYS A 39 6.69 5.74 -1.09
C CYS A 39 5.87 4.63 -1.78
N HIS A 40 6.17 3.37 -1.49
CA HIS A 40 5.41 2.22 -1.99
C HIS A 40 3.95 2.19 -1.54
N LEU A 41 3.68 2.58 -0.30
CA LEU A 41 2.31 2.73 0.18
C LEU A 41 1.60 3.90 -0.51
N SER A 42 2.29 5.02 -0.73
CA SER A 42 1.74 6.16 -1.51
C SER A 42 1.39 5.75 -2.94
N ASP A 43 2.27 5.02 -3.62
CA ASP A 43 2.01 4.48 -4.96
C ASP A 43 0.76 3.59 -4.97
N SER A 44 0.59 2.74 -3.96
CA SER A 44 -0.58 1.87 -3.83
C SER A 44 -1.90 2.66 -3.72
N PHE A 45 -1.89 3.78 -3.00
CA PHE A 45 -3.03 4.69 -2.93
C PHE A 45 -3.29 5.40 -4.26
N HIS A 46 -2.23 5.86 -4.94
CA HIS A 46 -2.35 6.49 -6.25
C HIS A 46 -2.90 5.53 -7.30
N ASP A 47 -2.41 4.29 -7.34
CA ASP A 47 -2.86 3.25 -8.27
C ASP A 47 -4.35 2.95 -8.06
N MET A 48 -4.75 2.67 -6.81
CA MET A 48 -6.14 2.36 -6.47
C MET A 48 -7.09 3.55 -6.72
N MET A 49 -6.63 4.78 -6.49
CA MET A 49 -7.43 5.99 -6.73
C MET A 49 -7.38 6.47 -8.20
N GLY A 50 -6.71 5.75 -9.09
CA GLY A 50 -6.62 6.04 -10.52
C GLY A 50 -5.69 7.22 -10.88
N ALA A 51 -4.88 7.70 -9.95
CA ALA A 51 -3.91 8.77 -10.20
C ALA A 51 -2.63 8.26 -10.91
N ARG A 52 -2.40 6.95 -10.89
CA ARG A 52 -1.28 6.29 -11.54
C ARG A 52 -1.73 4.99 -12.17
N ALA A 53 -1.19 4.67 -13.35
CA ALA A 53 -1.48 3.43 -14.04
C ALA A 53 -0.46 2.36 -13.64
N ILE A 54 -0.96 1.19 -13.24
CA ILE A 54 -0.18 -0.01 -13.00
C ILE A 54 -0.69 -1.12 -13.92
N SER A 55 0.23 -1.85 -14.55
CA SER A 55 -0.13 -2.91 -15.47
C SER A 55 -0.75 -4.09 -14.72
N SER A 56 -1.89 -4.57 -15.21
CA SER A 56 -2.60 -5.71 -14.66
C SER A 56 -2.08 -7.03 -15.26
N VAL A 57 -1.83 -8.01 -14.39
CA VAL A 57 -1.57 -9.42 -14.76
C VAL A 57 -2.72 -10.33 -14.34
N ALA A 58 -3.82 -9.74 -13.89
CA ALA A 58 -4.98 -10.46 -13.41
C ALA A 58 -5.64 -11.32 -14.50
N THR A 59 -5.60 -12.63 -14.30
CA THR A 59 -6.38 -13.62 -15.06
C THR A 59 -7.69 -13.95 -14.31
N PRO A 60 -8.73 -14.50 -14.98
CA PRO A 60 -9.94 -14.97 -14.31
C PRO A 60 -9.65 -15.95 -13.16
N PHE A 61 -8.66 -16.83 -13.34
CA PHE A 61 -8.18 -17.73 -12.29
C PHE A 61 -7.58 -16.97 -11.09
N SER A 62 -6.73 -15.98 -11.33
CA SER A 62 -6.15 -15.18 -10.24
C SER A 62 -7.19 -14.33 -9.49
N ARG A 63 -8.18 -13.79 -10.21
CA ARG A 63 -9.27 -12.97 -9.63
C ARG A 63 -10.24 -13.79 -8.77
N THR A 64 -10.31 -15.09 -8.98
CA THR A 64 -11.22 -15.99 -8.27
C THR A 64 -10.47 -16.80 -7.23
N PHE A 65 -9.65 -17.76 -7.67
CA PHE A 65 -9.00 -18.73 -6.80
C PHE A 65 -7.87 -18.11 -5.98
N VAL A 66 -6.94 -17.39 -6.61
CA VAL A 66 -5.80 -16.78 -5.89
C VAL A 66 -6.29 -15.70 -4.93
N ARG A 67 -7.23 -14.84 -5.34
CA ARG A 67 -7.90 -13.88 -4.45
C ARG A 67 -8.59 -14.57 -3.28
N TRP A 68 -9.29 -15.68 -3.52
CA TRP A 68 -9.96 -16.41 -2.44
C TRP A 68 -8.95 -16.95 -1.42
N ILE A 69 -7.86 -17.58 -1.88
CA ILE A 69 -6.78 -18.06 -1.01
C ILE A 69 -6.19 -16.89 -0.21
N ALA A 70 -5.85 -15.79 -0.88
CA ALA A 70 -5.22 -14.63 -0.26
C ALA A 70 -6.08 -14.00 0.85
N LEU A 71 -7.41 -14.03 0.72
CA LEU A 71 -8.32 -13.40 1.65
C LEU A 71 -8.92 -14.35 2.71
N HIS A 72 -8.99 -15.65 2.44
CA HIS A 72 -9.77 -16.59 3.28
C HIS A 72 -9.01 -17.83 3.76
N SER A 73 -7.86 -18.19 3.19
CA SER A 73 -7.20 -19.47 3.53
C SER A 73 -6.49 -19.49 4.89
N GLY A 74 -6.19 -18.32 5.46
CA GLY A 74 -5.38 -18.21 6.69
C GLY A 74 -3.92 -18.65 6.53
N LEU A 75 -3.47 -18.96 5.30
CA LEU A 75 -2.08 -19.31 5.03
C LEU A 75 -1.16 -18.11 5.28
N PRO A 76 0.04 -18.33 5.85
CA PRO A 76 1.00 -17.26 6.02
C PRO A 76 1.41 -16.70 4.66
N TRP A 77 1.51 -15.38 4.56
CA TRP A 77 1.93 -14.75 3.32
C TRP A 77 3.40 -15.10 3.04
N PRO A 78 3.74 -15.57 1.83
CA PRO A 78 5.13 -15.90 1.52
C PRO A 78 5.99 -14.64 1.56
N HIS A 79 7.15 -14.76 2.20
CA HIS A 79 8.17 -13.71 2.16
C HIS A 79 8.79 -13.61 0.77
N GLY A 80 9.08 -12.39 0.32
CA GLY A 80 9.85 -12.16 -0.91
C GLY A 80 9.05 -12.25 -2.21
N VAL A 81 7.71 -12.24 -2.16
CA VAL A 81 6.88 -12.07 -3.36
C VAL A 81 7.27 -10.76 -4.04
N LYS A 82 7.66 -10.86 -5.32
CA LYS A 82 8.02 -9.69 -6.12
C LYS A 82 6.77 -8.87 -6.43
N THR A 83 6.88 -7.56 -6.21
CA THR A 83 5.88 -6.61 -6.71
C THR A 83 6.05 -6.39 -8.22
N ARG A 84 5.12 -5.67 -8.84
CA ARG A 84 5.26 -5.21 -10.24
C ARG A 84 6.47 -4.25 -10.33
N PRO A 85 7.27 -4.27 -11.41
CA PRO A 85 8.37 -3.33 -11.60
C PRO A 85 7.96 -1.86 -11.42
N GLU A 86 6.75 -1.51 -11.84
CA GLU A 86 6.12 -0.20 -11.69
C GLU A 86 5.90 0.18 -10.21
N ALA A 87 5.81 -0.77 -9.29
CA ALA A 87 5.64 -0.51 -7.86
C ALA A 87 6.91 -0.79 -7.04
N ASP A 88 8.03 -1.18 -7.68
CA ASP A 88 9.33 -1.35 -7.02
C ASP A 88 10.10 -0.02 -7.03
N GLN A 89 10.46 0.47 -5.84
CA GLN A 89 11.11 1.77 -5.64
C GLN A 89 12.55 1.87 -6.15
N GLU A 90 13.14 0.75 -6.55
CA GLU A 90 14.44 0.71 -7.20
C GLU A 90 14.32 0.68 -8.74
N ILE A 91 13.12 0.45 -9.29
CA ILE A 91 12.88 0.26 -10.72
C ILE A 91 11.97 1.35 -11.27
N GLY A 92 10.66 1.23 -11.08
CA GLY A 92 9.65 2.11 -11.68
C GLY A 92 8.77 2.86 -10.68
N GLY A 93 8.84 2.53 -9.39
CA GLY A 93 8.10 3.21 -8.32
C GLY A 93 8.64 4.61 -8.01
N THR A 94 7.86 5.37 -7.24
CA THR A 94 8.25 6.69 -6.71
C THR A 94 9.47 6.62 -5.79
N ARG A 95 10.62 7.07 -6.29
CA ARG A 95 11.85 7.10 -5.49
C ARG A 95 11.72 8.01 -4.26
N PRO A 96 12.27 7.60 -3.10
CA PRO A 96 12.34 8.45 -1.91
C PRO A 96 13.06 9.78 -2.17
N VAL A 97 12.49 10.89 -1.71
CA VAL A 97 13.10 12.23 -1.84
C VAL A 97 13.42 12.82 -0.47
N GLU A 98 12.40 13.11 0.33
CA GLU A 98 12.54 13.66 1.67
C GLU A 98 11.56 12.96 2.60
N PHE A 99 12.08 12.34 3.66
CA PHE A 99 11.30 11.42 4.49
C PHE A 99 10.06 12.07 5.10
N SER A 100 10.20 13.29 5.61
CA SER A 100 9.11 14.02 6.26
C SER A 100 8.03 14.44 5.25
N GLN A 101 8.41 14.85 4.05
CA GLN A 101 7.53 15.18 2.94
C GLN A 101 6.78 13.95 2.45
N ASP A 102 7.49 12.87 2.15
CA ASP A 102 6.88 11.64 1.63
C ASP A 102 5.93 11.01 2.66
N ARG A 103 6.28 11.09 3.96
CA ARG A 103 5.38 10.70 5.06
C ARG A 103 4.13 11.57 5.12
N ARG A 104 4.26 12.90 5.04
CA ARG A 104 3.11 13.82 5.03
C ARG A 104 2.20 13.58 3.83
N GLN A 105 2.77 13.27 2.66
CA GLN A 105 2.01 12.91 1.48
C GLN A 105 1.20 11.62 1.70
N LEU A 106 1.82 10.59 2.28
CA LEU A 106 1.11 9.36 2.63
C LEU A 106 -0.03 9.61 3.64
N GLU A 107 0.19 10.43 4.66
CA GLU A 107 -0.85 10.82 5.62
C GLU A 107 -2.04 11.50 4.90
N ALA A 108 -1.78 12.40 3.96
CA ALA A 108 -2.82 13.08 3.18
C ALA A 108 -3.57 12.10 2.27
N LEU A 109 -2.88 11.14 1.64
CA LEU A 109 -3.51 10.11 0.81
C LEU A 109 -4.43 9.19 1.61
N ILE A 110 -4.06 8.84 2.84
CA ILE A 110 -4.89 8.03 3.74
C ILE A 110 -6.21 8.76 4.05
N GLU A 111 -6.15 10.05 4.38
CA GLU A 111 -7.36 10.85 4.64
C GLU A 111 -8.19 11.08 3.38
N GLN A 112 -7.54 11.34 2.23
CA GLN A 112 -8.23 11.47 0.95
C GLN A 112 -8.98 10.17 0.62
N PHE A 113 -8.33 9.02 0.76
CA PHE A 113 -8.94 7.73 0.53
C PHE A 113 -10.18 7.52 1.43
N ALA A 114 -10.05 7.78 2.73
CA ALA A 114 -11.15 7.64 3.67
C ALA A 114 -12.32 8.60 3.38
N SER A 115 -12.04 9.81 2.88
CA SER A 115 -13.07 10.78 2.52
C SER A 115 -13.89 10.39 1.28
N ARG A 116 -13.37 9.51 0.41
CA ARG A 116 -14.07 9.04 -0.80
C ARG A 116 -15.16 8.01 -0.52
N GLY A 117 -15.25 7.46 0.70
CA GLY A 117 -16.40 6.68 1.17
C GLY A 117 -16.89 5.57 0.23
N GLY A 118 -16.04 4.59 -0.09
CA GLY A 118 -16.41 3.46 -0.95
C GLY A 118 -16.60 3.79 -2.44
N GLY A 119 -16.11 4.94 -2.91
CA GLY A 119 -16.19 5.36 -4.31
C GLY A 119 -15.48 4.45 -5.31
N ASP A 120 -15.61 4.76 -6.60
CA ASP A 120 -15.04 3.96 -7.69
C ASP A 120 -13.51 3.89 -7.62
N PHE A 121 -13.00 2.74 -7.17
CA PHE A 121 -11.58 2.43 -7.11
C PHE A 121 -11.16 1.51 -8.27
N GLN A 122 -9.91 1.66 -8.69
CA GLN A 122 -9.35 0.78 -9.71
C GLN A 122 -9.25 -0.66 -9.19
N PRO A 123 -9.54 -1.66 -10.03
CA PRO A 123 -9.37 -3.06 -9.64
C PRO A 123 -7.89 -3.36 -9.37
N HIS A 124 -7.62 -4.30 -8.47
CA HIS A 124 -6.26 -4.75 -8.23
C HIS A 124 -5.63 -5.30 -9.53
N PRO A 125 -4.38 -4.90 -9.86
CA PRO A 125 -3.69 -5.35 -11.05
C PRO A 125 -3.45 -6.86 -11.09
#